data_AF-A0A948V0L8-F1
#
_entry.id   AF-A0A948V0L8-F1
#
_cell.length_a   1.000
_cell.length_b   1.000
_cell.length_c   1.000
_cell.angle_alpha   90.00
_cell.angle_beta   90.00
_cell.angle_gamma   90.00
#
_symmetry.space_group_name_H-M   'P 1'
#
loop_
_entity.id
_entity.type
_entity.pdbx_description
1 polymer ?
#
loop_
_entity_poly.entity_id
_entity_poly.type
_entity_poly.pdbx_seq_one_letter_code
_entity_poly.pdbx_strand_id
1 'polypeptide(L)'
;MSTQTLTPARVRLNQSYRNLTLWTLQGWIAMFFIAAGYAKLSEPLANLVDLMRWPALVAPNMVRGLGVAEIVLAVLMLAPLVSWKHGRPLLVMAASGLLALEVVMLAIHATGLDVGPAATNLILIAMTAAVLWKRAREVR
;
A
#
# COMPACT_ATOMS: atom_id res chain seq x y z
N MET A 1 18.64 12.42 33.03
CA MET A 1 17.67 11.77 32.14
C MET A 1 17.06 10.58 32.87
N SER A 2 15.79 10.63 33.28
CA SER A 2 15.14 9.45 33.88
C SER A 2 14.56 8.58 32.78
N THR A 3 15.17 7.43 32.53
CA THR A 3 14.57 6.40 31.67
C THR A 3 13.41 5.78 32.45
N GLN A 4 12.18 6.26 32.26
CA GLN A 4 11.01 5.59 32.83
C GLN A 4 10.82 4.26 32.10
N THR A 5 11.09 3.16 32.80
CA THR A 5 10.78 1.82 32.32
C THR A 5 9.27 1.61 32.41
N LEU A 6 8.64 1.31 31.27
CA LEU A 6 7.22 0.98 31.24
C LEU A 6 6.97 -0.33 32.00
N THR A 7 5.85 -0.40 32.72
CA THR A 7 5.41 -1.66 33.33
C THR A 7 5.12 -2.71 32.24
N PRO A 8 5.24 -4.02 32.54
CA PRO A 8 4.93 -5.07 31.57
C PRO A 8 3.53 -4.96 30.95
N ALA A 9 2.55 -4.50 31.73
CA ALA A 9 1.19 -4.26 31.25
C ALA A 9 1.13 -3.16 30.17
N ARG A 10 1.82 -2.03 30.39
CA ARG A 10 1.90 -0.93 29.41
C ARG A 10 2.62 -1.34 28.13
N VAL A 11 3.69 -2.12 28.25
CA VAL A 11 4.42 -2.64 27.08
C VAL A 11 3.50 -3.50 26.20
N ARG A 12 2.75 -4.43 26.79
CA ARG A 12 1.79 -5.27 26.04
C ARG A 12 0.69 -4.44 25.39
N LEU A 13 0.13 -3.47 26.10
CA LEU A 13 -0.91 -2.59 25.55
C LEU A 13 -0.41 -1.80 24.33
N ASN A 14 0.79 -1.23 24.41
CA ASN A 14 1.41 -0.49 23.32
C ASN A 14 1.67 -1.41 22.09
N GLN A 15 2.07 -2.66 22.32
CA GLN A 15 2.23 -3.64 21.25
C GLN A 15 0.89 -3.99 20.59
N SER A 16 -0.18 -4.15 21.37
CA SER A 16 -1.53 -4.38 20.86
C SER A 16 -2.01 -3.22 19.99
N TYR A 17 -1.89 -1.97 20.46
CA TYR A 17 -2.27 -0.80 19.66
C TYR A 17 -1.45 -0.68 18.39
N ARG A 18 -0.13 -0.86 18.45
CA ARG A 18 0.72 -0.87 17.25
C ARG A 18 0.25 -1.92 16.25
N ASN A 19 0.00 -3.15 16.70
CA ASN A 19 -0.42 -4.22 15.82
C ASN A 19 -1.79 -3.96 15.22
N LEU A 20 -2.74 -3.45 16.00
CA LEU A 20 -4.05 -3.04 15.52
C LEU A 20 -3.94 -1.96 14.44
N THR A 21 -3.20 -0.87 14.71
CA THR A 21 -2.95 0.20 13.73
C THR A 21 -2.36 -0.35 12.44
N LEU A 22 -1.31 -1.17 12.52
CA LEU A 22 -0.66 -1.71 11.32
C LEU A 22 -1.57 -2.64 10.54
N TRP A 23 -2.43 -3.42 11.19
CA TRP A 23 -3.42 -4.25 10.49
C TRP A 23 -4.51 -3.41 9.84
N THR A 24 -4.98 -2.36 10.49
CA THR A 24 -5.91 -1.40 9.89
C THR A 24 -5.32 -0.77 8.65
N LEU A 25 -4.08 -0.26 8.71
CA LEU A 25 -3.41 0.34 7.56
C LEU A 25 -3.24 -0.67 6.41
N GLN A 26 -2.76 -1.88 6.69
CA GLN A 26 -2.63 -2.94 5.69
C GLN A 26 -3.97 -3.30 5.04
N GLY A 27 -5.04 -3.38 5.83
CA GLY A 27 -6.38 -3.66 5.33
C GLY A 27 -6.87 -2.58 4.36
N TRP A 28 -6.67 -1.30 4.70
CA TRP A 28 -7.01 -0.19 3.81
C TRP A 28 -6.16 -0.17 2.54
N ILE A 29 -4.85 -0.38 2.64
CA ILE A 29 -3.95 -0.48 1.48
C ILE A 29 -4.39 -1.61 0.56
N ALA A 30 -4.62 -2.80 1.11
CA ALA A 30 -5.04 -3.97 0.35
C ALA A 30 -6.39 -3.73 -0.35
N MET A 31 -7.37 -3.20 0.38
CA MET A 31 -8.68 -2.87 -0.18
C MET A 31 -8.56 -1.85 -1.33
N PHE A 32 -7.80 -0.78 -1.12
CA PHE A 32 -7.60 0.25 -2.14
C PHE A 32 -6.96 -0.32 -3.41
N PHE A 33 -5.86 -1.07 -3.29
CA PHE A 33 -5.15 -1.59 -4.47
C PHE A 33 -5.86 -2.75 -5.15
N ILE A 34 -6.65 -3.54 -4.42
CA ILE A 34 -7.57 -4.50 -5.05
C ILE A 34 -8.61 -3.75 -5.89
N ALA A 35 -9.24 -2.71 -5.34
CA ALA A 35 -10.24 -1.93 -6.07
C ALA A 35 -9.64 -1.18 -7.26
N ALA A 36 -8.49 -0.54 -7.07
CA ALA A 36 -7.78 0.21 -8.12
C ALA A 36 -7.30 -0.72 -9.24
N GLY A 37 -6.74 -1.88 -8.89
CA GLY A 37 -6.32 -2.87 -9.87
C GLY A 37 -7.52 -3.48 -10.59
N TYR A 38 -8.61 -3.78 -9.88
CA TYR A 38 -9.85 -4.26 -10.48
C TYR A 38 -10.41 -3.24 -11.49
N ALA A 39 -10.51 -1.97 -11.12
CA ALA A 39 -10.94 -0.92 -12.04
C ALA A 39 -10.05 -0.86 -13.29
N LYS A 40 -8.72 -0.96 -13.13
CA LYS A 40 -7.79 -1.05 -14.26
C LYS A 40 -7.98 -2.29 -15.11
N LEU A 41 -8.62 -3.36 -14.64
CA LEU A 41 -8.91 -4.55 -15.43
C LEU A 41 -10.29 -4.53 -16.09
N SER A 42 -11.29 -3.93 -15.43
CA SER A 42 -12.69 -4.00 -15.85
C SER A 42 -13.17 -2.76 -16.61
N GLU A 43 -12.69 -1.57 -16.26
CA GLU A 43 -13.23 -0.32 -16.83
C GLU A 43 -12.80 -0.13 -18.30
N PRO A 44 -13.64 0.53 -19.12
CA PRO A 44 -13.24 0.99 -20.45
C PRO A 44 -12.03 1.92 -20.37
N LEU A 45 -11.10 1.81 -21.32
CA LEU A 45 -9.87 2.62 -21.29
C LEU A 45 -10.17 4.12 -21.35
N ALA A 46 -11.21 4.53 -22.09
CA ALA A 46 -11.65 5.93 -22.13
C ALA A 46 -12.03 6.46 -20.75
N ASN A 47 -12.78 5.69 -19.94
CA ASN A 47 -13.13 6.08 -18.58
C ASN A 47 -11.87 6.22 -17.69
N LEU A 48 -10.90 5.32 -17.85
CA LEU A 48 -9.61 5.42 -17.15
C LEU A 48 -8.83 6.68 -17.57
N VAL A 49 -8.84 7.04 -18.85
CA VAL A 49 -8.21 8.29 -19.33
C VAL A 49 -8.88 9.51 -18.71
N ASP A 50 -10.22 9.54 -18.65
CA ASP A 50 -10.95 10.67 -18.07
C ASP A 50 -10.67 10.82 -16.56
N LEU A 51 -10.55 9.70 -15.85
CA LEU A 51 -10.33 9.69 -14.40
C LEU A 51 -8.88 9.99 -13.98
N MET A 52 -7.89 9.53 -14.75
CA MET A 52 -6.49 9.55 -14.31
C MET A 52 -5.47 10.02 -15.35
N ARG A 53 -5.88 10.34 -16.58
CA ARG A 53 -5.12 10.97 -17.69
C ARG A 53 -3.91 10.19 -18.22
N TRP A 54 -3.02 9.72 -17.36
CA TRP A 54 -1.83 8.95 -17.71
C TRP A 54 -2.11 7.69 -18.57
N PRO A 55 -3.28 7.01 -18.51
CA PRO A 55 -3.54 5.87 -19.39
C PRO A 55 -3.49 6.23 -20.88
N ALA A 56 -3.66 7.52 -21.24
CA ALA A 56 -3.55 7.99 -22.63
C ALA A 56 -2.10 7.99 -23.14
N LEU A 57 -1.11 7.88 -22.25
CA LEU A 57 0.31 8.01 -22.57
C LEU A 57 1.02 6.67 -22.77
N VAL A 58 0.31 5.55 -22.58
CA VAL A 58 0.88 4.21 -22.60
C VAL A 58 0.03 3.23 -23.39
N ALA A 59 0.60 2.08 -23.74
CA ALA A 59 -0.17 1.01 -24.35
C ALA A 59 -1.25 0.46 -23.39
N PRO A 60 -2.45 0.08 -23.88
CA PRO A 60 -3.53 -0.45 -23.02
C PRO A 60 -3.08 -1.64 -22.17
N ASN A 61 -2.25 -2.53 -22.73
CA ASN A 61 -1.74 -3.71 -22.03
C ASN A 61 -0.85 -3.33 -20.82
N MET A 62 -0.19 -2.18 -20.84
CA MET A 62 0.58 -1.68 -19.70
C MET A 62 -0.36 -1.33 -18.53
N VAL A 63 -1.49 -0.67 -18.83
CA VAL A 63 -2.51 -0.32 -17.83
C VAL A 63 -3.11 -1.58 -17.20
N ARG A 64 -3.46 -2.56 -18.04
CA ARG A 64 -4.02 -3.84 -17.56
C ARG A 64 -2.99 -4.63 -16.74
N GLY A 65 -1.75 -4.71 -17.23
CA GLY A 65 -0.65 -5.37 -16.53
C GLY A 65 -0.36 -4.75 -15.16
N LEU A 66 -0.39 -3.41 -15.07
CA LEU A 66 -0.28 -2.70 -13.80
C LEU A 66 -1.43 -3.06 -12.85
N GLY A 67 -2.67 -3.15 -13.35
CA GLY A 67 -3.81 -3.57 -12.53
C GLY A 67 -3.66 -4.98 -11.94
N VAL A 68 -3.13 -5.93 -12.72
CA VAL A 68 -2.78 -7.28 -12.19
C VAL A 68 -1.72 -7.18 -11.10
N ALA A 69 -0.66 -6.41 -11.34
CA ALA A 69 0.43 -6.24 -10.38
C ALA A 69 -0.06 -5.63 -9.06
N GLU A 70 -0.91 -4.61 -9.12
CA GLU A 70 -1.52 -3.98 -7.94
C GLU A 70 -2.33 -4.98 -7.11
N ILE A 71 -3.18 -5.81 -7.74
CA ILE A 71 -3.96 -6.84 -7.04
C ILE A 71 -3.04 -7.87 -6.39
N VAL A 72 -2.03 -8.36 -7.11
CA VAL A 72 -1.10 -9.37 -6.58
C VAL A 72 -0.35 -8.82 -5.36
N LEU A 73 0.19 -7.59 -5.45
CA LEU A 73 0.87 -6.96 -4.33
C LEU A 73 -0.08 -6.71 -3.15
N ALA A 74 -1.31 -6.27 -3.41
CA ALA A 74 -2.33 -6.07 -2.38
C ALA A 74 -2.70 -7.37 -1.65
N VAL A 75 -2.81 -8.49 -2.36
CA VAL A 75 -3.03 -9.81 -1.74
C VAL A 75 -1.82 -10.23 -0.91
N LEU A 76 -0.61 -10.06 -1.43
CA LEU A 76 0.63 -10.40 -0.72
C LEU A 76 0.87 -9.53 0.52
N MET A 77 0.35 -8.29 0.56
CA MET A 77 0.31 -7.45 1.76
C MET A 77 -0.40 -8.16 2.92
N LEU A 78 -1.39 -9.00 2.63
CA LEU A 78 -2.18 -9.75 3.61
C LEU A 78 -1.64 -11.16 3.89
N ALA A 79 -0.55 -11.58 3.24
CA ALA A 79 0.03 -12.92 3.40
C ALA A 79 0.29 -13.36 4.86
N PRO A 80 0.65 -12.47 5.82
CA PRO A 80 0.86 -12.89 7.20
C PRO A 80 -0.41 -13.38 7.93
N LEU A 81 -1.60 -13.19 7.36
CA LEU A 81 -2.85 -13.78 7.88
C LEU A 81 -2.83 -15.32 7.80
N VAL A 82 -2.16 -15.88 6.80
CA VAL A 82 -2.02 -17.34 6.63
C VAL A 82 -0.90 -17.88 7.50
N SER A 83 0.27 -17.24 7.45
CA SER A 83 1.42 -17.61 8.27
C SER A 83 2.34 -16.42 8.44
N TRP A 84 2.67 -16.06 9.67
CA TRP A 84 3.61 -14.97 9.91
C TRP A 84 5.02 -15.27 9.38
N LYS A 85 5.53 -16.47 9.64
CA LYS A 85 6.90 -16.88 9.27
C LYS A 85 7.15 -16.77 7.76
N HIS A 86 6.22 -17.24 6.96
CA HIS A 86 6.33 -17.25 5.50
C HIS A 86 5.71 -16.02 4.83
N GLY A 87 4.69 -15.43 5.45
CA GLY A 87 4.00 -14.25 4.92
C GLY A 87 4.71 -12.94 5.17
N ARG A 88 5.51 -12.79 6.24
CA ARG A 88 6.23 -11.53 6.52
C ARG A 88 7.18 -11.11 5.39
N PRO A 89 8.03 -12.00 4.81
CA PRO A 89 8.85 -11.63 3.65
C PRO A 89 8.01 -11.17 2.45
N LEU A 90 6.88 -11.84 2.19
CA LEU A 90 5.96 -11.49 1.09
C LEU A 90 5.30 -10.13 1.33
N LEU A 91 4.87 -9.83 2.56
CA LEU A 91 4.37 -8.51 2.95
C LEU A 91 5.42 -7.43 2.72
N VAL A 92 6.67 -7.67 3.13
CA VAL A 92 7.74 -6.65 3.00
C VAL A 92 8.04 -6.37 1.53
N MET A 93 8.08 -7.43 0.70
CA MET A 93 8.21 -7.30 -0.75
C MET A 93 7.02 -6.53 -1.34
N ALA A 94 5.79 -6.90 -0.97
CA ALA A 94 4.57 -6.26 -1.44
C ALA A 94 4.51 -4.77 -1.08
N ALA A 95 4.78 -4.43 0.18
CA ALA A 95 4.82 -3.06 0.66
C ALA A 95 5.91 -2.23 -0.03
N SER A 96 7.07 -2.83 -0.35
CA SER A 96 8.11 -2.15 -1.12
C SER A 96 7.68 -1.89 -2.56
N GLY A 97 7.03 -2.87 -3.20
CA GLY A 97 6.51 -2.74 -4.56
C GLY A 97 5.40 -1.69 -4.66
N LEU A 98 4.43 -1.72 -3.75
CA LEU A 98 3.37 -0.72 -3.69
C LEU A 98 3.93 0.68 -3.41
N LEU A 99 4.87 0.82 -2.47
CA LEU A 99 5.49 2.11 -2.19
C LEU A 99 6.20 2.70 -3.42
N ALA A 100 6.90 1.85 -4.19
CA ALA A 100 7.54 2.29 -5.43
C ALA A 100 6.51 2.74 -6.48
N LEU A 101 5.42 1.98 -6.65
CA LEU A 101 4.33 2.34 -7.56
C LEU A 101 3.64 3.65 -7.16
N GLU A 102 3.32 3.82 -5.87
CA GLU A 102 2.69 5.03 -5.34
C GLU A 102 3.58 6.26 -5.55
N VAL A 103 4.90 6.15 -5.34
CA VAL A 103 5.84 7.25 -5.56
C VAL A 103 5.88 7.64 -7.05
N VAL A 104 5.90 6.67 -7.95
CA VAL A 104 5.84 6.94 -9.40
C VAL A 104 4.51 7.59 -9.77
N MET A 105 3.39 7.07 -9.26
CA MET A 105 2.05 7.62 -9.54
C MET A 105 1.86 9.01 -8.95
N LEU A 106 2.40 9.28 -7.75
CA LEU A 106 2.44 10.63 -7.19
C LEU A 106 3.18 11.59 -8.13
N ALA A 107 4.34 11.19 -8.66
CA ALA A 107 5.11 12.04 -9.58
C ALA A 107 4.33 12.30 -10.89
N ILE A 108 3.69 11.28 -11.46
CA ILE A 108 2.86 11.41 -12.66
C ILE A 108 1.70 12.38 -12.41
N HIS A 109 0.95 12.18 -11.33
CA HIS A 109 -0.21 13.02 -11.03
C HIS A 109 0.17 14.44 -10.61
N ALA A 110 1.27 14.61 -9.87
CA ALA A 110 1.75 15.93 -9.50
C ALA A 110 2.23 16.73 -10.71
N THR A 111 2.94 16.11 -11.65
CA THR A 111 3.39 16.78 -12.88
C THR A 111 2.23 17.05 -13.85
N GLY A 112 1.21 16.20 -13.86
CA GLY A 112 -0.05 16.40 -14.58
C GLY A 112 -1.05 17.37 -13.92
N LEU A 113 -0.70 17.93 -12.74
CA LEU A 113 -1.57 18.78 -11.93
C LEU A 113 -2.91 18.11 -11.52
N ASP A 114 -2.90 16.79 -11.40
CA ASP A 114 -4.01 15.96 -10.94
C ASP A 114 -4.05 15.93 -9.39
N VAL A 115 -4.55 17.01 -8.79
CA VAL A 115 -4.49 17.21 -7.32
C VAL A 115 -5.12 16.06 -6.53
N GLY A 116 -6.29 15.55 -6.94
CA GLY A 116 -6.99 14.47 -6.24
C GLY A 116 -6.20 13.15 -6.19
N PRO A 117 -5.84 12.58 -7.36
CA PRO A 117 -4.98 11.39 -7.42
C PRO A 117 -3.60 11.58 -6.78
N ALA A 118 -2.99 12.77 -6.88
CA ALA A 118 -1.72 13.08 -6.20
C ALA A 118 -1.87 13.02 -4.68
N ALA A 119 -2.89 13.69 -4.11
CA ALA A 119 -3.16 13.65 -2.68
C ALA A 119 -3.46 12.22 -2.18
N THR A 120 -4.19 11.44 -2.98
CA THR A 120 -4.48 10.03 -2.69
C THR A 120 -3.20 9.21 -2.59
N ASN A 121 -2.29 9.33 -3.56
CA ASN A 121 -1.00 8.64 -3.51
C ASN A 121 -0.15 9.09 -2.32
N LEU A 122 -0.15 10.39 -1.98
CA LEU A 122 0.60 10.88 -0.82
C LEU A 122 0.13 10.24 0.49
N ILE A 123 -1.19 10.08 0.67
CA ILE A 123 -1.77 9.41 1.85
C ILE A 123 -1.39 7.93 1.86
N LEU A 124 -1.51 7.25 0.72
CA LEU A 124 -1.14 5.83 0.59
C LEU A 124 0.34 5.61 0.89
N ILE A 125 1.23 6.47 0.38
CA ILE A 125 2.68 6.45 0.69
C ILE A 125 2.91 6.51 2.19
N ALA A 126 2.25 7.44 2.88
CA ALA A 126 2.41 7.57 4.33
C ALA A 126 1.98 6.29 5.07
N MET A 127 0.88 5.67 4.64
CA MET A 127 0.38 4.41 5.21
C MET A 127 1.32 3.24 4.90
N THR A 128 1.68 3.06 3.63
CA THR A 128 2.51 1.97 3.12
C THR A 128 3.93 2.05 3.70
N ALA A 129 4.53 3.25 3.78
CA ALA A 129 5.82 3.45 4.41
C ALA A 129 5.80 3.13 5.91
N ALA A 130 4.73 3.52 6.63
CA ALA A 130 4.58 3.18 8.05
C ALA A 130 4.47 1.65 8.27
N VAL A 131 3.70 0.97 7.41
CA VAL A 131 3.59 -0.50 7.42
C VAL A 131 4.94 -1.14 7.13
N LEU A 132 5.59 -0.76 6.03
CA LEU A 132 6.87 -1.30 5.60
C LEU A 132 7.93 -1.14 6.71
N TRP A 133 8.09 0.07 7.24
CA TRP A 133 9.07 0.34 8.30
C TRP A 133 8.86 -0.59 9.50
N LYS A 134 7.64 -0.62 10.04
CA LYS A 134 7.38 -1.33 11.29
C LYS A 134 7.42 -2.84 11.11
N ARG A 135 6.85 -3.37 10.02
CA ARG A 135 6.78 -4.82 9.75
C ARG A 135 8.13 -5.40 9.31
N ALA A 136 8.96 -4.66 8.57
CA ALA A 136 10.30 -5.10 8.18
C ALA A 136 11.22 -5.32 9.38
N ARG A 137 11.06 -4.53 10.45
CA ARG A 137 11.84 -4.62 11.69
C ARG A 137 11.19 -5.48 12.77
N GLU A 138 10.00 -6.01 12.52
CA GLU A 138 9.27 -6.81 13.51
C GLU A 138 9.88 -8.21 13.62
N VAL A 139 10.45 -8.50 14.78
CA VAL A 139 10.88 -9.83 15.18
C VAL A 139 9.76 -10.42 16.04
N ARG A 140 9.22 -11.57 15.65
CA ARG A 140 8.25 -12.36 16.44
C ARG A 140 8.86 -13.70 16.78
#